data_AF-A0A1V3X6J6-F1
#
_entry.id   AF-A0A1V3X6J6-F1
#
_cell.length_a   1.000
_cell.length_b   1.000
_cell.length_c   1.000
_cell.angle_alpha   90.00
_cell.angle_beta   90.00
_cell.angle_gamma   90.00
#
_symmetry.space_group_name_H-M   'P 1'
#
loop_
_entity.id
_entity.type
_entity.pdbx_description
1 polymer ?
#
loop_
_entity_poly.entity_id
_entity_poly.type
_entity_poly.pdbx_seq_one_letter_code
_entity_poly.pdbx_strand_id
1 'polypeptide(L)'
;MYFAGVDLAWAGRNPTGVAVIDDDGVLVRVRAVRDDAEVLAALRPYTAGPCRVAFDAPLVVTNPSGQRPAETALNRDFRAFEAGAYPTNAGRPEFADGPRAARLSGALGLDMDPFSAGPRRAIEVYPHAATVALFRLSRTLKYKAKPGRSAEQLKSELLRLMDGIEGLEKTSPPLRVTGHADWLSLRRQVQAAVRKCELRRAEDPIDAVVCAYVARYAERRPSDITVYGDFATGYVVTPTLPAALHPDRPLVDRRKHIDEIDHGCQRGAARVAPFDQRGDHRTVDRADQGAHQFDAHGPAGSLDGLGNPSARWRRLRRMLSRNAGRRVQAICRSYRDISCSASPGPSTSPTSRSTSTSPVVSGPRRRRGSALTRARNCATSIIPMCSTARAIRSSRDEK
;
A
#
# COMPACT_ATOMS: atom_id res chain seq x y z
N MET A 1 -11.82 -8.50 -18.70
CA MET A 1 -10.72 -8.71 -17.74
C MET A 1 -10.89 -7.71 -16.60
N TYR A 2 -10.37 -8.00 -15.41
CA TYR A 2 -10.31 -7.03 -14.31
C TYR A 2 -8.87 -6.66 -13.95
N PHE A 3 -8.67 -5.39 -13.60
CA PHE A 3 -7.40 -4.83 -13.17
C PHE A 3 -7.53 -4.36 -11.73
N ALA A 4 -6.85 -5.02 -10.82
CA ALA A 4 -6.93 -4.69 -9.40
C ALA A 4 -5.63 -4.06 -8.90
N GLY A 5 -5.73 -3.24 -7.87
CA GLY A 5 -4.63 -2.52 -7.26
C GLY A 5 -4.72 -2.53 -5.75
N VAL A 6 -3.57 -2.65 -5.10
CA VAL A 6 -3.46 -2.78 -3.65
C VAL A 6 -2.29 -1.93 -3.14
N ASP A 7 -2.57 -0.80 -2.49
CA ASP A 7 -1.57 -0.14 -1.62
C ASP A 7 -1.48 -0.97 -0.34
N LEU A 8 -0.45 -1.81 -0.28
CA LEU A 8 -0.35 -2.90 0.68
C LEU A 8 0.67 -2.57 1.78
N ALA A 9 0.20 -2.02 2.88
CA ALA A 9 1.04 -1.81 4.06
C ALA A 9 1.72 -3.14 4.48
N TRP A 10 3.06 -3.14 4.62
CA TRP A 10 3.83 -4.39 4.74
C TRP A 10 3.47 -5.22 5.99
N ALA A 11 3.02 -4.57 7.06
CA ALA A 11 2.52 -5.22 8.27
C ALA A 11 0.98 -5.41 8.24
N GLY A 12 0.51 -6.66 8.35
CA GLY A 12 -0.88 -7.10 8.10
C GLY A 12 -1.97 -6.71 9.10
N ARG A 13 -1.84 -5.56 9.79
CA ARG A 13 -2.91 -4.91 10.57
C ARG A 13 -3.05 -3.41 10.30
N ASN A 14 -2.19 -2.85 9.46
CA ASN A 14 -2.32 -1.48 9.01
C ASN A 14 -3.40 -1.38 7.93
N PRO A 15 -4.05 -0.21 7.77
CA PRO A 15 -4.86 0.09 6.59
C PRO A 15 -4.16 -0.28 5.29
N THR A 16 -4.95 -0.67 4.32
CA THR A 16 -4.53 -1.16 3.00
C THR A 16 -5.60 -0.71 2.02
N GLY A 17 -5.19 -0.13 0.90
CA GLY A 17 -6.11 0.25 -0.16
C GLY A 17 -6.43 -0.94 -1.06
N VAL A 18 -7.67 -1.08 -1.52
CA VAL A 18 -8.02 -2.00 -2.60
C VAL A 18 -8.90 -1.26 -3.60
N ALA A 19 -8.50 -1.27 -4.87
CA ALA A 19 -9.27 -0.76 -5.99
C ALA A 19 -9.36 -1.78 -7.12
N VAL A 20 -10.43 -1.72 -7.92
CA VAL A 20 -10.62 -2.56 -9.11
C VAL A 20 -11.24 -1.75 -10.25
N ILE A 21 -10.67 -1.90 -11.43
CA ILE A 21 -11.06 -1.31 -12.71
C ILE A 21 -11.43 -2.45 -13.66
N ASP A 22 -12.43 -2.24 -14.52
CA ASP A 22 -12.88 -3.21 -15.54
C ASP A 22 -12.10 -3.11 -16.87
N ASP A 23 -12.62 -3.79 -17.91
CA ASP A 23 -12.01 -3.85 -19.24
C ASP A 23 -12.12 -2.54 -20.03
N ASP A 24 -13.19 -1.77 -19.82
CA ASP A 24 -13.44 -0.46 -20.44
C ASP A 24 -12.70 0.69 -19.74
N GLY A 25 -12.26 0.45 -18.50
CA GLY A 25 -11.49 1.39 -17.69
C GLY A 25 -12.31 2.10 -16.62
N VAL A 26 -13.50 1.61 -16.29
CA VAL A 26 -14.35 2.17 -15.24
C VAL A 26 -13.95 1.59 -13.88
N LEU A 27 -13.87 2.45 -12.87
CA LEU A 27 -13.65 2.04 -11.49
C LEU A 27 -14.91 1.35 -10.95
N VAL A 28 -14.82 0.05 -10.64
CA VAL A 28 -15.93 -0.75 -10.09
C VAL A 28 -15.83 -0.94 -8.57
N ARG A 29 -14.62 -0.80 -8.00
CA ARG A 29 -14.39 -0.84 -6.55
C ARG A 29 -13.29 0.10 -6.13
N VAL A 30 -13.47 0.79 -5.01
CA VAL A 30 -12.41 1.36 -4.19
C VAL A 30 -12.82 1.28 -2.71
N ARG A 31 -11.94 0.85 -1.82
CA ARG A 31 -12.15 0.82 -0.37
C ARG A 31 -10.82 0.74 0.40
N ALA A 32 -10.88 1.05 1.69
CA ALA A 32 -9.90 0.59 2.65
C ALA A 32 -10.26 -0.82 3.17
N VAL A 33 -9.23 -1.57 3.59
CA VAL A 33 -9.28 -2.84 4.31
C VAL A 33 -8.19 -2.86 5.40
N ARG A 34 -8.26 -3.81 6.35
CA ARG A 34 -7.38 -3.86 7.54
C ARG A 34 -6.48 -5.09 7.64
N ASP A 35 -6.87 -6.20 7.03
CA ASP A 35 -6.17 -7.49 7.14
C ASP A 35 -6.26 -8.29 5.83
N ASP A 36 -5.53 -9.40 5.78
CA ASP A 36 -5.42 -10.25 4.58
C ASP A 36 -6.76 -10.92 4.22
N ALA A 37 -7.65 -11.19 5.18
CA ALA A 37 -8.96 -11.77 4.89
C ALA A 37 -9.89 -10.76 4.23
N GLU A 38 -9.88 -9.50 4.68
CA GLU A 38 -10.60 -8.41 4.02
C GLU A 38 -10.04 -8.11 2.61
N VAL A 39 -8.71 -8.15 2.42
CA VAL A 39 -8.08 -8.00 1.09
C VAL A 39 -8.55 -9.11 0.14
N LEU A 40 -8.45 -10.37 0.57
CA LEU A 40 -8.87 -11.52 -0.24
C LEU A 40 -10.38 -11.48 -0.54
N ALA A 41 -11.22 -11.10 0.43
CA ALA A 41 -12.66 -10.94 0.22
C ALA A 41 -12.99 -9.81 -0.77
N ALA A 42 -12.22 -8.73 -0.80
CA ALA A 42 -12.40 -7.63 -1.75
C ALA A 42 -11.94 -7.99 -3.18
N LEU A 43 -10.93 -8.86 -3.33
CA LEU A 43 -10.36 -9.23 -4.63
C LEU A 43 -11.04 -10.44 -5.30
N ARG A 44 -11.46 -11.45 -4.52
CA ARG A 44 -12.04 -12.72 -5.03
C ARG A 44 -13.14 -12.58 -6.10
N PRO A 45 -14.11 -11.64 -6.01
CA PRO A 45 -15.13 -11.47 -7.05
C PRO A 45 -14.57 -11.12 -8.43
N TYR A 46 -13.38 -10.50 -8.48
CA TYR A 46 -12.75 -9.97 -9.69
C TYR A 46 -11.59 -10.81 -10.19
N THR A 47 -11.13 -11.79 -9.40
CA THR A 47 -10.00 -12.68 -9.74
C THR A 47 -10.41 -14.12 -10.08
N ALA A 48 -11.72 -14.42 -10.15
CA ALA A 48 -12.21 -15.73 -10.59
C ALA A 48 -11.90 -16.02 -12.07
N GLY A 49 -12.05 -15.01 -12.93
CA GLY A 49 -11.66 -15.05 -14.35
C GLY A 49 -10.33 -14.36 -14.65
N PRO A 50 -10.04 -14.02 -15.92
CA PRO A 50 -8.82 -13.31 -16.29
C PRO A 50 -8.67 -11.97 -15.59
N CYS A 51 -7.51 -11.77 -14.96
CA CYS A 51 -7.21 -10.61 -14.12
C CYS A 51 -5.70 -10.30 -14.02
N ARG A 52 -5.38 -9.05 -13.69
CA ARG A 52 -4.02 -8.63 -13.30
C ARG A 52 -4.10 -7.78 -12.03
N VAL A 53 -3.34 -8.14 -11.00
CA VAL A 53 -3.34 -7.49 -9.68
C VAL A 53 -2.00 -6.82 -9.44
N ALA A 54 -1.99 -5.51 -9.20
CA ALA A 54 -0.80 -4.75 -8.87
C ALA A 54 -0.71 -4.46 -7.36
N PHE A 55 0.45 -4.71 -6.76
CA PHE A 55 0.72 -4.46 -5.34
C PHE A 55 1.82 -3.40 -5.16
N ASP A 56 1.58 -2.35 -4.37
CA ASP A 56 2.64 -1.46 -3.84
C ASP A 56 3.34 -2.12 -2.64
N ALA A 57 3.87 -3.33 -2.87
CA ALA A 57 4.65 -4.08 -1.90
C ALA A 57 5.46 -5.18 -2.58
N PRO A 58 6.61 -5.56 -2.02
CA PRO A 58 7.46 -6.61 -2.55
C PRO A 58 6.73 -7.94 -2.83
N LEU A 59 6.92 -8.50 -4.02
CA LEU A 59 6.53 -9.87 -4.36
C LEU A 59 7.68 -10.86 -4.12
N VAL A 60 8.92 -10.51 -4.45
CA VAL A 60 10.09 -11.39 -4.26
C VAL A 60 11.19 -10.64 -3.51
N VAL A 61 11.67 -11.24 -2.41
CA VAL A 61 12.70 -10.68 -1.53
C VAL A 61 13.66 -11.79 -1.12
N THR A 62 14.79 -11.90 -1.82
CA THR A 62 15.80 -12.95 -1.63
C THR A 62 17.13 -12.42 -1.07
N ASN A 63 17.35 -11.10 -1.12
CA ASN A 63 18.58 -10.48 -0.62
C ASN A 63 18.57 -10.37 0.93
N PRO A 64 19.68 -10.74 1.62
CA PRO A 64 19.72 -10.73 3.08
C PRO A 64 19.78 -9.32 3.69
N SER A 65 20.33 -8.35 2.95
CA SER A 65 20.41 -6.94 3.35
C SER A 65 20.50 -6.03 2.12
N GLY A 66 20.51 -4.71 2.34
CA GLY A 66 20.69 -3.72 1.26
C GLY A 66 19.42 -3.46 0.44
N GLN A 67 19.61 -3.07 -0.82
CA GLN A 67 18.58 -2.94 -1.86
C GLN A 67 18.55 -4.21 -2.73
N ARG A 68 17.41 -4.53 -3.33
CA ARG A 68 17.38 -5.47 -4.48
C ARG A 68 18.00 -4.82 -5.73
N PRO A 69 18.37 -5.61 -6.76
CA PRO A 69 18.72 -5.08 -8.08
C PRO A 69 17.60 -4.18 -8.65
N ALA A 70 16.33 -4.55 -8.41
CA ALA A 70 15.14 -3.76 -8.74
C ALA A 70 15.18 -2.32 -8.22
N GLU A 71 15.28 -2.11 -6.90
CA GLU A 71 15.39 -0.76 -6.34
C GLU A 71 16.60 -0.02 -6.91
N THR A 72 17.74 -0.70 -7.08
CA THR A 72 18.97 -0.08 -7.57
C THR A 72 18.81 0.44 -8.99
N ALA A 73 18.19 -0.34 -9.88
CA ALA A 73 17.91 0.04 -11.26
C ALA A 73 16.82 1.12 -11.36
N LEU A 74 15.74 1.01 -10.59
CA LEU A 74 14.69 2.04 -10.52
C LEU A 74 15.23 3.36 -9.95
N ASN A 75 16.09 3.30 -8.92
CA ASN A 75 16.67 4.47 -8.28
C ASN A 75 17.63 5.24 -9.18
N ARG A 76 18.29 4.60 -10.15
CA ARG A 76 19.10 5.30 -11.16
C ARG A 76 18.25 6.29 -11.96
N ASP A 77 17.05 5.88 -12.36
CA ASP A 77 16.18 6.63 -13.27
C ASP A 77 15.26 7.60 -12.49
N PHE A 78 14.68 7.15 -11.37
CA PHE A 78 13.63 7.86 -10.65
C PHE A 78 14.09 8.69 -9.43
N ARG A 79 15.33 8.51 -8.91
CA ARG A 79 15.82 9.28 -7.74
C ARG A 79 15.88 10.79 -8.01
N ALA A 80 16.19 11.19 -9.24
CA ALA A 80 16.26 12.61 -9.63
C ALA A 80 14.89 13.32 -9.55
N PHE A 81 13.80 12.57 -9.69
CA PHE A 81 12.41 13.03 -9.50
C PHE A 81 11.92 12.90 -8.06
N GLU A 82 12.80 12.52 -7.12
CA GLU A 82 12.45 12.14 -5.74
C GLU A 82 11.43 10.97 -5.68
N ALA A 83 11.45 10.08 -6.68
CA ALA A 83 10.67 8.85 -6.78
C ALA A 83 11.54 7.61 -6.49
N GLY A 84 12.52 7.73 -5.59
CA GLY A 84 13.40 6.62 -5.24
C GLY A 84 12.76 5.62 -4.27
N ALA A 85 12.77 4.35 -4.63
CA ALA A 85 12.30 3.24 -3.80
C ALA A 85 13.23 2.99 -2.60
N TYR A 86 12.63 2.57 -1.48
CA TYR A 86 13.36 2.27 -0.24
C TYR A 86 13.93 0.84 -0.23
N PRO A 87 15.09 0.60 0.40
CA PRO A 87 15.75 -0.72 0.38
C PRO A 87 14.90 -1.83 1.00
N THR A 88 14.62 -2.86 0.22
CA THR A 88 13.90 -4.09 0.60
C THR A 88 14.91 -5.22 0.79
N ASN A 89 14.77 -6.02 1.86
CA ASN A 89 15.64 -7.17 2.17
C ASN A 89 15.04 -8.05 3.28
N ALA A 90 15.41 -9.33 3.29
CA ALA A 90 14.91 -10.35 4.22
C ALA A 90 15.32 -10.11 5.69
N GLY A 91 16.32 -9.26 5.97
CA GLY A 91 16.70 -8.85 7.33
C GLY A 91 15.68 -7.93 8.03
N ARG A 92 14.59 -7.53 7.35
CA ARG A 92 13.48 -6.74 7.92
C ARG A 92 12.40 -7.66 8.52
N PRO A 93 11.89 -7.40 9.74
CA PRO A 93 10.85 -8.21 10.37
C PRO A 93 9.57 -8.39 9.53
N GLU A 94 9.23 -7.41 8.70
CA GLU A 94 8.06 -7.44 7.81
C GLU A 94 8.11 -8.55 6.74
N PHE A 95 9.28 -9.16 6.50
CA PHE A 95 9.50 -10.23 5.52
C PHE A 95 9.92 -11.57 6.15
N ALA A 96 9.83 -11.71 7.48
CA ALA A 96 10.18 -12.96 8.17
C ALA A 96 9.34 -14.16 7.70
N ASP A 97 8.04 -13.96 7.47
CA ASP A 97 7.11 -14.94 6.89
C ASP A 97 7.03 -14.83 5.34
N GLY A 98 8.09 -14.32 4.72
CA GLY A 98 8.12 -13.91 3.31
C GLY A 98 7.30 -12.65 3.01
N PRO A 99 7.19 -12.23 1.74
CA PRO A 99 6.49 -10.99 1.37
C PRO A 99 4.96 -11.10 1.44
N ARG A 100 4.31 -10.07 2.01
CA ARG A 100 2.83 -10.04 2.18
C ARG A 100 2.09 -10.14 0.84
N ALA A 101 2.56 -9.47 -0.20
CA ALA A 101 1.95 -9.53 -1.53
C ALA A 101 2.09 -10.92 -2.18
N ALA A 102 3.19 -11.64 -1.93
CA ALA A 102 3.38 -13.00 -2.42
C ALA A 102 2.39 -13.98 -1.78
N ARG A 103 2.19 -13.90 -0.45
CA ARG A 103 1.20 -14.72 0.26
C ARG A 103 -0.22 -14.47 -0.26
N LEU A 104 -0.58 -13.21 -0.51
CA LEU A 104 -1.86 -12.83 -1.09
C LEU A 104 -2.02 -13.32 -2.55
N SER A 105 -0.95 -13.25 -3.35
CA SER A 105 -0.93 -13.75 -4.73
C SER A 105 -1.10 -15.27 -4.79
N GLY A 106 -0.39 -16.02 -3.94
CA GLY A 106 -0.57 -17.47 -3.79
C GLY A 106 -1.98 -17.84 -3.31
N ALA A 107 -2.53 -17.13 -2.32
CA ALA A 107 -3.90 -17.34 -1.83
C ALA A 107 -5.02 -16.96 -2.83
N LEU A 108 -4.67 -16.30 -3.94
CA LEU A 108 -5.53 -16.04 -5.09
C LEU A 108 -5.18 -16.94 -6.30
N GLY A 109 -4.09 -17.69 -6.25
CA GLY A 109 -3.58 -18.47 -7.38
C GLY A 109 -3.16 -17.60 -8.57
N LEU A 110 -2.47 -16.49 -8.32
CA LEU A 110 -1.94 -15.60 -9.35
C LEU A 110 -0.50 -15.97 -9.69
N ASP A 111 -0.18 -15.99 -10.98
CA ASP A 111 1.20 -16.08 -11.47
C ASP A 111 1.93 -14.76 -11.17
N MET A 112 3.17 -14.83 -10.68
CA MET A 112 3.98 -13.68 -10.26
C MET A 112 5.12 -13.35 -11.22
N ASP A 113 5.32 -14.10 -12.31
CA ASP A 113 6.27 -13.73 -13.36
C ASP A 113 5.73 -12.50 -14.13
N PRO A 114 6.49 -11.38 -14.19
CA PRO A 114 6.03 -10.14 -14.83
C PRO A 114 5.82 -10.27 -16.35
N PHE A 115 6.43 -11.28 -16.99
CA PHE A 115 6.35 -11.58 -18.42
C PHE A 115 5.37 -12.71 -18.73
N SER A 116 4.70 -13.28 -17.73
CA SER A 116 3.74 -14.38 -17.92
C SER A 116 2.63 -14.04 -18.93
N ALA A 117 2.34 -14.99 -19.81
CA ALA A 117 1.16 -15.00 -20.68
C ALA A 117 -0.10 -15.56 -19.98
N GLY A 118 -0.01 -15.97 -18.71
CA GLY A 118 -1.11 -16.58 -17.96
C GLY A 118 -2.30 -15.63 -17.76
N PRO A 119 -3.54 -16.13 -17.70
CA PRO A 119 -4.72 -15.26 -17.62
C PRO A 119 -4.89 -14.54 -16.28
N ARG A 120 -4.22 -14.99 -15.21
CA ARG A 120 -4.42 -14.56 -13.82
C ARG A 120 -3.06 -14.24 -13.19
N ARG A 121 -2.70 -12.95 -13.16
CA ARG A 121 -1.34 -12.47 -12.85
C ARG A 121 -1.29 -11.48 -11.69
N ALA A 122 -0.14 -11.43 -11.02
CA ALA A 122 0.25 -10.43 -10.04
C ALA A 122 1.51 -9.69 -10.52
N ILE A 123 1.61 -8.40 -10.23
CA ILE A 123 2.83 -7.61 -10.44
C ILE A 123 3.13 -6.71 -9.25
N GLU A 124 4.41 -6.53 -8.96
CA GLU A 124 4.92 -5.52 -8.05
C GLU A 124 4.99 -4.17 -8.77
N VAL A 125 4.47 -3.10 -8.16
CA VAL A 125 4.45 -1.75 -8.73
C VAL A 125 4.92 -0.71 -7.71
N TYR A 126 5.22 0.52 -8.16
CA TYR A 126 5.56 1.62 -7.26
C TYR A 126 4.87 2.95 -7.67
N PRO A 127 3.78 3.37 -6.97
CA PRO A 127 2.97 4.55 -7.32
C PRO A 127 3.75 5.85 -7.44
N HIS A 128 4.78 6.07 -6.62
CA HIS A 128 5.60 7.29 -6.70
C HIS A 128 6.41 7.38 -8.01
N ALA A 129 6.88 6.26 -8.57
CA ALA A 129 7.51 6.26 -9.90
C ALA A 129 6.45 6.30 -11.02
N ALA A 130 5.38 5.51 -10.89
CA ALA A 130 4.31 5.49 -11.88
C ALA A 130 3.65 6.87 -12.09
N THR A 131 3.38 7.62 -11.01
CA THR A 131 2.81 8.98 -11.10
C THR A 131 3.77 10.00 -11.70
N VAL A 132 5.09 9.84 -11.54
CA VAL A 132 6.09 10.68 -12.23
C VAL A 132 6.01 10.48 -13.74
N ALA A 133 5.98 9.23 -14.21
CA ALA A 133 5.88 8.92 -15.64
C ALA A 133 4.51 9.34 -16.22
N LEU A 134 3.40 8.91 -15.61
CA LEU A 134 2.03 9.14 -16.11
C LEU A 134 1.63 10.62 -16.13
N PHE A 135 1.93 11.37 -15.06
CA PHE A 135 1.55 12.78 -14.97
C PHE A 135 2.70 13.73 -15.37
N ARG A 136 3.79 13.19 -15.92
CA ARG A 136 5.01 13.90 -16.36
C ARG A 136 5.53 14.89 -15.31
N LEU A 137 5.63 14.44 -14.06
CA LEU A 137 6.00 15.28 -12.93
C LEU A 137 7.51 15.53 -12.91
N SER A 138 7.93 16.77 -12.66
CA SER A 138 9.34 17.10 -12.39
C SER A 138 9.83 16.55 -11.05
N ARG A 139 8.94 16.41 -10.05
CA ARG A 139 9.20 15.86 -8.70
C ARG A 139 7.95 15.14 -8.16
N THR A 140 8.12 14.12 -7.33
CA THR A 140 6.99 13.38 -6.70
C THR A 140 6.01 14.26 -5.94
N LEU A 141 4.73 13.91 -5.97
CA LEU A 141 3.71 14.53 -5.12
C LEU A 141 3.97 14.20 -3.64
N LYS A 142 3.88 15.19 -2.75
CA LYS A 142 4.29 15.07 -1.34
C LYS A 142 3.14 14.67 -0.39
N TYR A 143 2.16 13.92 -0.88
CA TYR A 143 0.90 13.58 -0.19
C TYR A 143 1.01 12.54 0.93
N LYS A 144 1.89 11.53 0.83
CA LYS A 144 2.09 10.55 1.91
C LYS A 144 2.64 11.21 3.18
N ALA A 145 2.10 10.86 4.36
CA ALA A 145 2.40 11.54 5.62
C ALA A 145 3.85 11.33 6.14
N LYS A 146 4.68 12.39 6.16
CA LYS A 146 6.06 12.39 6.70
C LYS A 146 6.31 13.59 7.64
N PRO A 147 7.33 13.56 8.54
CA PRO A 147 7.71 14.71 9.37
C PRO A 147 7.95 15.98 8.54
N GLY A 148 7.70 17.14 9.13
CA GLY A 148 7.81 18.45 8.47
C GLY A 148 6.64 18.84 7.55
N ARG A 149 5.85 17.88 7.05
CA ARG A 149 4.70 18.19 6.16
C ARG A 149 3.47 18.67 6.95
N SER A 150 2.84 19.76 6.52
CA SER A 150 1.62 20.30 7.16
C SER A 150 0.35 19.52 6.73
N ALA A 151 -0.81 19.73 7.34
CA ALA A 151 -2.04 19.04 6.90
C ALA A 151 -2.52 19.58 5.54
N GLU A 152 -2.35 20.89 5.34
CA GLU A 152 -2.69 21.65 4.14
C GLU A 152 -1.82 21.23 2.96
N GLN A 153 -0.51 21.01 3.19
CA GLN A 153 0.41 20.48 2.18
C GLN A 153 0.01 19.06 1.76
N LEU A 154 -0.22 18.15 2.71
CA LEU A 154 -0.64 16.77 2.41
C LEU A 154 -1.97 16.76 1.64
N LYS A 155 -2.92 17.61 2.02
CA LYS A 155 -4.23 17.80 1.36
C LYS A 155 -4.08 18.31 -0.07
N SER A 156 -3.29 19.36 -0.29
CA SER A 156 -3.04 19.93 -1.61
C SER A 156 -2.42 18.90 -2.56
N GLU A 157 -1.40 18.18 -2.08
CA GLU A 157 -0.71 17.17 -2.87
C GLU A 157 -1.58 15.92 -3.13
N LEU A 158 -2.47 15.56 -2.21
CA LEU A 158 -3.42 14.45 -2.40
C LEU A 158 -4.53 14.84 -3.40
N LEU A 159 -5.01 16.08 -3.37
CA LEU A 159 -5.93 16.59 -4.40
C LEU A 159 -5.26 16.62 -5.78
N ARG A 160 -3.99 17.05 -5.88
CA ARG A 160 -3.20 16.94 -7.12
C ARG A 160 -3.07 15.51 -7.64
N LEU A 161 -3.02 14.50 -6.76
CA LEU A 161 -3.03 13.09 -7.14
C LEU A 161 -4.42 12.69 -7.69
N MET A 162 -5.50 13.07 -7.01
CA MET A 162 -6.86 12.81 -7.50
C MET A 162 -7.16 13.50 -8.84
N ASP A 163 -6.71 14.74 -9.03
CA ASP A 163 -6.83 15.48 -10.29
C ASP A 163 -6.03 14.83 -11.43
N GLY A 164 -4.86 14.26 -11.13
CA GLY A 164 -4.09 13.46 -12.07
C GLY A 164 -4.81 12.18 -12.48
N ILE A 165 -5.38 11.46 -11.50
CA ILE A 165 -6.16 10.23 -11.72
C ILE A 165 -7.43 10.50 -12.52
N GLU A 166 -8.15 11.59 -12.25
CA GLU A 166 -9.31 12.04 -13.03
C GLU A 166 -8.91 12.49 -14.44
N GLY A 167 -7.70 13.04 -14.62
CA GLY A 167 -7.13 13.38 -15.93
C GLY A 167 -6.89 12.17 -16.86
N LEU A 168 -6.72 10.97 -16.30
CA LEU A 168 -6.53 9.72 -17.06
C LEU A 168 -7.79 9.25 -17.81
N GLU A 169 -8.95 9.91 -17.64
CA GLU A 169 -10.11 9.69 -18.53
C GLU A 169 -9.79 10.05 -19.99
N LYS A 170 -8.79 10.92 -20.20
CA LYS A 170 -8.39 11.45 -21.51
C LYS A 170 -7.16 10.77 -22.11
N THR A 171 -6.62 9.74 -21.47
CA THR A 171 -5.46 8.98 -21.98
C THR A 171 -5.88 7.70 -22.70
N SER A 172 -4.91 7.02 -23.33
CA SER A 172 -5.09 5.73 -24.00
C SER A 172 -4.14 4.69 -23.37
N PRO A 173 -4.63 3.73 -22.57
CA PRO A 173 -6.02 3.49 -22.18
C PRO A 173 -6.62 4.60 -21.28
N PRO A 174 -7.95 4.72 -21.23
CA PRO A 174 -8.64 5.62 -20.31
C PRO A 174 -8.86 4.99 -18.92
N LEU A 175 -9.09 5.86 -17.94
CA LEU A 175 -9.55 5.54 -16.59
C LEU A 175 -10.71 6.46 -16.18
N ARG A 176 -11.85 5.90 -15.78
CA ARG A 176 -13.06 6.64 -15.41
C ARG A 176 -13.42 6.37 -13.95
N VAL A 177 -13.09 7.33 -13.09
CA VAL A 177 -13.34 7.29 -11.63
C VAL A 177 -14.50 8.19 -11.20
N THR A 178 -14.80 9.22 -11.98
CA THR A 178 -15.75 10.31 -11.66
C THR A 178 -17.20 9.83 -11.51
N GLY A 179 -17.59 8.74 -12.17
CA GLY A 179 -18.90 8.10 -12.01
C GLY A 179 -19.04 7.23 -10.76
N HIS A 180 -17.96 6.92 -10.02
CA HIS A 180 -18.01 5.99 -8.89
C HIS A 180 -18.31 6.71 -7.57
N ALA A 181 -19.37 6.29 -6.89
CA ALA A 181 -19.85 6.96 -5.68
C ALA A 181 -18.83 6.98 -4.52
N ASP A 182 -18.04 5.92 -4.35
CA ASP A 182 -17.00 5.85 -3.31
C ASP A 182 -15.80 6.76 -3.65
N TRP A 183 -15.45 6.93 -4.94
CA TRP A 183 -14.43 7.90 -5.36
C TRP A 183 -14.86 9.34 -5.08
N LEU A 184 -16.09 9.71 -5.44
CA LEU A 184 -16.64 11.02 -5.10
C LEU A 184 -16.73 11.23 -3.58
N SER A 185 -16.94 10.15 -2.80
CA SER A 185 -16.88 10.18 -1.34
C SER A 185 -15.46 10.45 -0.82
N LEU A 186 -14.45 9.77 -1.36
CA LEU A 186 -13.03 10.02 -1.03
C LEU A 186 -12.64 11.47 -1.37
N ARG A 187 -13.03 11.98 -2.55
CA ARG A 187 -12.72 13.37 -2.96
C ARG A 187 -13.31 14.39 -1.98
N ARG A 188 -14.57 14.23 -1.58
CA ARG A 188 -15.20 15.06 -0.54
C ARG A 188 -14.52 14.94 0.82
N GLN A 189 -14.08 13.73 1.22
CA GLN A 189 -13.34 13.53 2.47
C GLN A 189 -12.00 14.27 2.46
N VAL A 190 -11.23 14.19 1.38
CA VAL A 190 -9.95 14.93 1.24
C VAL A 190 -10.20 16.44 1.20
N GLN A 191 -11.24 16.91 0.50
CA GLN A 191 -11.63 18.32 0.47
C GLN A 191 -12.08 18.86 1.85
N ALA A 192 -12.77 18.05 2.65
CA ALA A 192 -13.22 18.43 3.99
C ALA A 192 -12.14 18.28 5.07
N ALA A 193 -11.12 17.43 4.86
CA ALA A 193 -10.11 17.10 5.86
C ALA A 193 -9.36 18.34 6.39
N VAL A 194 -9.12 18.35 7.70
CA VAL A 194 -8.33 19.36 8.44
C VAL A 194 -7.22 18.72 9.28
N ARG A 195 -7.21 17.38 9.44
CA ARG A 195 -6.19 16.64 10.20
C ARG A 195 -5.49 15.61 9.32
N LYS A 196 -4.20 15.42 9.58
CA LYS A 196 -3.35 14.43 8.86
C LYS A 196 -3.87 12.98 8.97
N CYS A 197 -4.60 12.66 10.04
CA CYS A 197 -5.23 11.36 10.25
C CYS A 197 -6.54 11.14 9.49
N GLU A 198 -7.15 12.19 8.93
CA GLU A 198 -8.28 12.08 8.00
C GLU A 198 -7.76 11.80 6.59
N LEU A 199 -6.75 12.55 6.15
CA LEU A 199 -6.07 12.34 4.85
C LEU A 199 -5.51 10.92 4.73
N ARG A 200 -4.85 10.39 5.77
CA ARG A 200 -4.34 9.01 5.77
C ARG A 200 -5.41 7.94 5.54
N ARG A 201 -6.70 8.20 5.84
CA ARG A 201 -7.79 7.22 5.56
C ARG A 201 -8.17 7.15 4.09
N ALA A 202 -7.82 8.18 3.31
CA ALA A 202 -8.04 8.25 1.87
C ALA A 202 -6.76 7.96 1.06
N GLU A 203 -5.57 8.13 1.66
CA GLU A 203 -4.25 7.89 1.05
C GLU A 203 -4.17 6.53 0.35
N ASP A 204 -4.20 5.42 1.10
CA ASP A 204 -4.03 4.07 0.55
C ASP A 204 -5.12 3.69 -0.48
N PRO A 205 -6.43 3.97 -0.27
CA PRO A 205 -7.45 3.74 -1.28
C PRO A 205 -7.25 4.52 -2.59
N ILE A 206 -6.61 5.71 -2.56
CA ILE A 206 -6.30 6.49 -3.77
C ILE A 206 -5.06 5.92 -4.48
N ASP A 207 -4.00 5.54 -3.75
CA ASP A 207 -2.84 4.86 -4.33
C ASP A 207 -3.18 3.48 -4.90
N ALA A 208 -4.15 2.77 -4.32
CA ALA A 208 -4.68 1.53 -4.89
C ALA A 208 -5.31 1.74 -6.28
N VAL A 209 -5.93 2.89 -6.55
CA VAL A 209 -6.43 3.24 -7.91
C VAL A 209 -5.26 3.45 -8.88
N VAL A 210 -4.15 4.06 -8.44
CA VAL A 210 -2.91 4.15 -9.24
C VAL A 210 -2.38 2.76 -9.55
N CYS A 211 -2.30 1.87 -8.55
CA CYS A 211 -1.86 0.48 -8.74
C CYS A 211 -2.73 -0.25 -9.78
N ALA A 212 -4.06 -0.17 -9.64
CA ALA A 212 -5.01 -0.81 -10.54
C ALA A 212 -4.85 -0.27 -11.97
N TYR A 213 -4.59 1.03 -12.11
CA TYR A 213 -4.31 1.63 -13.41
C TYR A 213 -2.96 1.18 -13.99
N VAL A 214 -1.91 0.98 -13.19
CA VAL A 214 -0.65 0.40 -13.69
C VAL A 214 -0.86 -1.04 -14.18
N ALA A 215 -1.69 -1.85 -13.50
CA ALA A 215 -2.08 -3.18 -13.99
C ALA A 215 -2.80 -3.12 -15.35
N ARG A 216 -3.72 -2.15 -15.53
CA ARG A 216 -4.42 -1.89 -16.80
C ARG A 216 -3.46 -1.40 -17.89
N TYR A 217 -2.59 -0.45 -17.57
CA TYR A 217 -1.62 0.14 -18.48
C TYR A 217 -0.62 -0.92 -18.97
N ALA A 218 -0.12 -1.77 -18.07
CA ALA A 218 0.78 -2.88 -18.41
C ALA A 218 0.15 -3.99 -19.26
N GLU A 219 -1.19 -4.03 -19.36
CA GLU A 219 -1.92 -4.94 -20.24
C GLU A 219 -2.25 -4.33 -21.61
N ARG A 220 -2.47 -3.00 -21.65
CA ARG A 220 -2.93 -2.30 -22.86
C ARG A 220 -1.82 -1.55 -23.61
N ARG A 221 -0.68 -1.30 -22.96
CA ARG A 221 0.51 -0.63 -23.47
C ARG A 221 1.80 -1.35 -22.99
N PRO A 222 2.01 -2.64 -23.31
CA PRO A 222 3.18 -3.39 -22.83
C PRO A 222 4.52 -2.86 -23.35
N SER A 223 4.53 -2.13 -24.47
CA SER A 223 5.68 -1.36 -24.99
C SER A 223 6.08 -0.18 -24.10
N ASP A 224 5.14 0.34 -23.31
CA ASP A 224 5.26 1.59 -22.57
C ASP A 224 5.52 1.29 -21.07
N ILE A 225 6.01 0.09 -20.77
CA ILE A 225 6.35 -0.43 -19.43
C ILE A 225 7.85 -0.68 -19.32
N THR A 226 8.42 -0.33 -18.18
CA THR A 226 9.73 -0.81 -17.73
C THR A 226 9.55 -1.78 -16.57
N VAL A 227 10.23 -2.93 -16.65
CA VAL A 227 10.41 -3.87 -15.53
C VAL A 227 11.83 -3.67 -15.01
N TYR A 228 11.96 -3.23 -13.76
CA TYR A 228 13.23 -3.03 -13.09
C TYR A 228 13.57 -4.25 -12.23
N GLY A 229 14.60 -5.01 -12.59
CA GLY A 229 14.94 -6.28 -11.93
C GLY A 229 14.37 -7.50 -12.67
N ASP A 230 14.28 -8.62 -11.97
CA ASP A 230 13.93 -9.94 -12.53
C ASP A 230 13.09 -10.77 -11.55
N PHE A 231 12.57 -11.92 -11.97
CA PHE A 231 11.69 -12.72 -11.11
C PHE A 231 12.41 -13.47 -9.96
N ALA A 232 13.71 -13.76 -10.08
CA ALA A 232 14.49 -14.48 -9.07
C ALA A 232 15.06 -13.56 -7.96
N THR A 233 15.48 -12.33 -8.31
CA THR A 233 15.97 -11.34 -7.34
C THR A 233 14.90 -10.34 -6.88
N GLY A 234 13.77 -10.30 -7.60
CA GLY A 234 12.67 -9.37 -7.40
C GLY A 234 12.71 -8.21 -8.39
N TYR A 235 11.52 -7.66 -8.68
CA TYR A 235 11.30 -6.68 -9.73
C TYR A 235 10.32 -5.58 -9.32
N VAL A 236 10.30 -4.45 -10.04
CA VAL A 236 9.25 -3.43 -9.94
C VAL A 236 8.79 -3.04 -11.35
N VAL A 237 7.48 -3.03 -11.59
CA VAL A 237 6.86 -2.62 -12.86
C VAL A 237 6.41 -1.17 -12.77
N THR A 238 6.82 -0.34 -13.73
CA THR A 238 6.30 1.02 -13.89
C THR A 238 5.97 1.31 -15.36
N PRO A 239 5.05 2.25 -15.64
CA PRO A 239 5.08 2.99 -16.90
C PRO A 239 6.49 3.54 -17.15
N THR A 240 6.98 3.42 -18.38
CA THR A 240 8.33 3.84 -18.78
C THR A 240 8.49 5.34 -18.59
N LEU A 241 9.60 5.75 -17.97
CA LEU A 241 9.94 7.17 -17.82
C LEU A 241 10.15 7.80 -19.22
N PRO A 242 9.38 8.82 -19.62
CA PRO A 242 9.54 9.41 -20.95
C PRO A 242 10.91 10.08 -21.10
N ALA A 243 11.71 9.69 -22.10
CA ALA A 243 13.10 10.13 -22.24
C ALA A 243 13.30 11.66 -22.37
N ALA A 244 12.26 12.41 -22.76
CA ALA A 244 12.27 13.87 -22.83
C ALA A 244 11.93 14.57 -21.49
N LEU A 245 11.50 13.82 -20.46
CA LEU A 245 11.14 14.35 -19.15
C LEU A 245 12.42 14.54 -18.30
N HIS A 246 12.70 15.77 -17.89
CA HIS A 246 13.85 16.10 -17.05
C HIS A 246 13.39 16.81 -15.76
N PRO A 247 13.90 16.45 -14.56
CA PRO A 247 13.38 16.95 -13.28
C PRO A 247 13.59 18.45 -13.08
N ASP A 248 14.49 19.06 -13.85
CA ASP A 248 14.83 20.49 -13.79
C ASP A 248 14.34 21.29 -15.01
N ARG A 249 13.63 20.65 -15.96
CA ARG A 249 12.92 21.33 -17.05
C ARG A 249 11.41 21.17 -16.82
N PRO A 250 10.74 22.09 -16.09
CA PRO A 250 9.28 22.06 -15.99
C PRO A 250 8.68 22.22 -17.40
N LEU A 251 7.82 21.26 -17.79
CA LEU A 251 7.02 21.39 -19.01
C LEU A 251 6.13 22.63 -18.88
N VAL A 252 6.21 23.54 -19.85
CA VAL A 252 5.59 24.87 -19.77
C VAL A 252 4.08 24.77 -20.03
N ASP A 253 3.34 24.88 -18.93
CA ASP A 253 1.89 24.93 -18.77
C ASP A 253 1.04 23.73 -19.28
N ARG A 254 -0.08 23.50 -18.59
CA ARG A 254 -0.84 22.25 -18.61
C ARG A 254 -2.17 22.40 -19.35
N ARG A 255 -2.17 22.22 -20.68
CA ARG A 255 -3.43 21.98 -21.43
C ARG A 255 -3.39 21.38 -22.84
N LYS A 256 -2.22 21.19 -23.48
CA LYS A 256 -2.12 20.90 -24.93
C LYS A 256 -1.26 19.69 -25.37
N HIS A 257 -0.94 18.75 -24.48
CA HIS A 257 0.13 17.77 -24.77
C HIS A 257 -0.18 16.30 -24.43
N ILE A 258 -1.45 15.89 -24.50
CA ILE A 258 -1.80 14.46 -24.47
C ILE A 258 -1.51 13.80 -25.82
N ASP A 259 -1.59 14.55 -26.93
CA ASP A 259 -1.75 13.99 -28.27
C ASP A 259 -0.43 13.67 -29.01
N GLU A 260 0.66 14.41 -28.79
CA GLU A 260 1.85 14.34 -29.65
C GLU A 260 2.63 13.00 -29.66
N ILE A 261 2.34 12.07 -28.75
CA ILE A 261 3.00 10.75 -28.76
C ILE A 261 2.39 9.81 -29.82
N ASP A 262 1.08 9.90 -30.10
CA ASP A 262 0.40 9.02 -31.06
C ASP A 262 0.62 9.44 -32.54
N HIS A 263 1.40 10.52 -32.81
CA HIS A 263 1.67 11.01 -34.17
C HIS A 263 3.13 10.87 -34.63
N GLY A 264 4.06 10.52 -33.74
CA GLY A 264 5.47 10.31 -34.10
C GLY A 264 5.71 9.03 -34.92
N CYS A 265 4.88 8.00 -34.73
CA CYS A 265 5.12 6.66 -35.29
C CYS A 265 4.88 6.57 -36.83
N GLN A 266 4.05 7.44 -37.41
CA GLN A 266 3.60 7.30 -38.81
C GLN A 266 4.49 7.97 -39.87
N ARG A 267 5.57 8.67 -39.48
CA ARG A 267 6.51 9.31 -40.42
C ARG A 267 7.95 8.80 -40.30
N GLY A 268 8.08 7.47 -40.38
CA GLY A 268 9.36 6.75 -40.41
C GLY A 268 9.42 5.54 -41.37
N ALA A 269 8.42 5.36 -42.25
CA ALA A 269 8.30 4.18 -43.10
C ALA A 269 9.23 4.21 -44.33
N ALA A 270 10.55 4.08 -44.11
CA ALA A 270 11.57 4.10 -45.15
C ALA A 270 12.56 2.91 -45.05
N ARG A 271 12.14 1.76 -45.58
CA ARG A 271 12.97 0.60 -45.99
C ARG A 271 13.98 0.04 -44.96
N VAL A 272 13.57 -1.00 -44.26
CA VAL A 272 14.47 -2.11 -43.87
C VAL A 272 13.86 -3.41 -44.44
N ALA A 273 14.71 -4.30 -44.96
CA ALA A 273 14.31 -5.58 -45.52
C ALA A 273 13.88 -6.59 -44.43
N PRO A 274 13.06 -7.62 -44.73
CA PRO A 274 12.60 -8.56 -43.71
C PRO A 274 13.76 -9.39 -43.14
N PHE A 275 13.76 -9.58 -41.82
CA PHE A 275 14.68 -10.47 -41.11
C PHE A 275 13.90 -11.45 -40.24
N ASP A 276 14.43 -12.67 -40.06
CA ASP A 276 13.68 -13.84 -39.58
C ASP A 276 13.27 -13.75 -38.09
N GLN A 277 12.19 -14.43 -37.74
CA GLN A 277 11.73 -14.56 -36.35
C GLN A 277 12.53 -15.62 -35.60
N ARG A 278 13.44 -15.16 -34.72
CA ARG A 278 13.84 -15.88 -33.51
C ARG A 278 14.21 -14.85 -32.45
N GLY A 279 13.68 -15.02 -31.24
CA GLY A 279 13.60 -13.95 -30.26
C GLY A 279 14.84 -13.82 -29.37
N ASP A 280 14.98 -12.65 -28.77
CA ASP A 280 15.71 -12.47 -27.51
C ASP A 280 15.09 -11.30 -26.73
N HIS A 281 14.85 -11.48 -25.43
CA HIS A 281 14.28 -10.45 -24.56
C HIS A 281 15.42 -9.82 -23.74
N ARG A 282 15.67 -8.52 -23.96
CA ARG A 282 16.76 -7.78 -23.32
C ARG A 282 16.59 -7.67 -21.80
N THR A 283 17.14 -8.65 -21.08
CA THR A 283 17.64 -8.40 -19.72
C THR A 283 18.79 -7.39 -19.78
N VAL A 284 18.94 -6.57 -18.75
CA VAL A 284 20.10 -5.69 -18.59
C VAL A 284 21.08 -6.38 -17.64
N ASP A 285 21.88 -7.29 -18.20
CA ASP A 285 22.92 -7.99 -17.46
C ASP A 285 24.27 -7.90 -18.19
N ARG A 286 25.33 -7.65 -17.42
CA ARG A 286 26.72 -7.71 -17.88
C ARG A 286 27.67 -7.67 -16.69
N ALA A 287 28.17 -8.84 -16.31
CA ALA A 287 29.42 -8.94 -15.58
C ALA A 287 30.60 -8.68 -16.54
N ASP A 288 31.72 -8.22 -16.00
CA ASP A 288 33.04 -8.41 -16.60
C ASP A 288 34.07 -8.60 -15.47
N GLN A 289 35.09 -9.44 -15.70
CA GLN A 289 36.07 -9.84 -14.67
C GLN A 289 37.50 -9.53 -15.13
N GLY A 290 38.05 -8.41 -14.66
CA GLY A 290 39.47 -8.08 -14.80
C GLY A 290 40.28 -8.66 -13.64
N ALA A 291 41.08 -9.71 -13.89
CA ALA A 291 41.96 -10.30 -12.90
C ALA A 291 43.31 -9.56 -12.80
N HIS A 292 43.79 -9.35 -11.57
CA HIS A 292 45.21 -9.15 -11.27
C HIS A 292 45.54 -9.82 -9.93
N GLN A 293 46.77 -10.31 -9.79
CA GLN A 293 47.19 -11.25 -8.75
C GLN A 293 48.59 -10.90 -8.25
N PHE A 294 48.82 -11.00 -6.93
CA PHE A 294 50.10 -10.76 -6.24
C PHE A 294 50.61 -9.29 -6.33
N ASP A 295 51.52 -8.80 -5.47
CA ASP A 295 52.45 -9.47 -4.53
C ASP A 295 52.17 -9.29 -3.03
N ALA A 296 52.90 -10.07 -2.23
CA ALA A 296 52.85 -10.04 -0.77
C ALA A 296 54.25 -9.82 -0.16
N HIS A 297 54.38 -8.83 0.72
CA HIS A 297 55.50 -8.72 1.65
C HIS A 297 55.02 -8.25 3.03
N GLY A 298 55.37 -9.04 4.07
CA GLY A 298 55.42 -8.57 5.46
C GLY A 298 56.70 -7.77 5.72
N PRO A 299 56.91 -7.28 6.96
CA PRO A 299 57.32 -8.21 8.01
C PRO A 299 56.55 -8.08 9.34
N ALA A 300 56.86 -8.96 10.29
CA ALA A 300 56.21 -9.04 11.59
C ALA A 300 56.81 -8.09 12.64
N GLY A 301 55.99 -7.70 13.62
CA GLY A 301 56.40 -7.06 14.87
C GLY A 301 55.73 -7.77 16.05
N SER A 302 56.43 -7.88 17.19
CA SER A 302 56.05 -8.77 18.30
C SER A 302 55.29 -8.07 19.45
N LEU A 303 54.70 -8.91 20.30
CA LEU A 303 54.33 -8.79 21.73
C LEU A 303 54.69 -7.47 22.47
N ASP A 304 53.91 -6.93 23.42
CA ASP A 304 53.01 -7.56 24.40
C ASP A 304 51.87 -6.61 24.88
N GLY A 305 50.86 -7.11 25.62
CA GLY A 305 49.89 -6.21 26.28
C GLY A 305 48.57 -6.79 26.83
N LEU A 306 48.62 -7.58 27.92
CA LEU A 306 47.42 -8.19 28.54
C LEU A 306 46.52 -7.18 29.32
N GLY A 307 45.52 -6.60 28.65
CA GLY A 307 44.52 -5.68 29.24
C GLY A 307 43.16 -6.32 29.56
N ASN A 308 42.85 -6.50 30.84
CA ASN A 308 41.64 -7.16 31.39
C ASN A 308 40.29 -6.80 30.66
N PRO A 309 39.63 -7.76 29.98
CA PRO A 309 38.39 -7.50 29.23
C PRO A 309 37.18 -7.01 30.06
N SER A 310 37.15 -7.28 31.37
CA SER A 310 35.94 -7.12 32.19
C SER A 310 35.56 -5.68 32.52
N ALA A 311 36.42 -4.69 32.22
CA ALA A 311 36.13 -3.27 32.40
C ALA A 311 35.31 -2.68 31.25
N ARG A 312 35.63 -3.05 29.99
CA ARG A 312 35.03 -2.47 28.77
C ARG A 312 33.53 -2.79 28.68
N TRP A 313 33.16 -4.04 28.96
CA TRP A 313 31.76 -4.51 28.97
C TRP A 313 30.89 -3.85 30.05
N ARG A 314 31.44 -3.58 31.24
CA ARG A 314 30.71 -2.89 32.32
C ARG A 314 30.40 -1.44 31.96
N ARG A 315 31.28 -0.77 31.20
CA ARG A 315 31.04 0.60 30.69
C ARG A 315 29.98 0.59 29.57
N LEU A 316 30.02 -0.40 28.66
CA LEU A 316 29.01 -0.58 27.60
C LEU A 316 27.59 -0.84 28.16
N ARG A 317 27.42 -1.76 29.12
CA ARG A 317 26.11 -2.06 29.74
C ARG A 317 25.47 -0.83 30.40
N ARG A 318 26.24 0.02 31.08
CA ARG A 318 25.74 1.26 31.71
C ARG A 318 25.29 2.29 30.66
N MET A 319 25.96 2.35 29.51
CA MET A 319 25.60 3.26 28.41
C MET A 319 24.33 2.81 27.67
N LEU A 320 24.21 1.51 27.38
CA LEU A 320 23.00 0.92 26.76
C LEU A 320 21.76 1.08 27.65
N SER A 321 21.88 0.80 28.95
CA SER A 321 20.78 0.95 29.92
C SER A 321 20.27 2.40 30.02
N ARG A 322 21.16 3.40 29.98
CA ARG A 322 20.78 4.83 29.97
C ARG A 322 20.06 5.25 28.67
N ASN A 323 20.40 4.67 27.52
CA ASN A 323 19.71 4.96 26.26
C ASN A 323 18.35 4.26 26.13
N ALA A 324 18.19 3.07 26.71
CA ALA A 324 16.90 2.37 26.74
C ALA A 324 15.83 3.21 27.46
N GLY A 325 16.13 3.72 28.67
CA GLY A 325 15.20 4.56 29.43
C GLY A 325 14.76 5.84 28.71
N ARG A 326 15.68 6.49 27.98
CA ARG A 326 15.38 7.70 27.18
C ARG A 326 14.49 7.40 25.97
N ARG A 327 14.69 6.27 25.27
CA ARG A 327 13.81 5.86 24.16
C ARG A 327 12.40 5.47 24.63
N VAL A 328 12.28 4.76 25.76
CA VAL A 328 10.96 4.44 26.34
C VAL A 328 10.21 5.70 26.75
N GLN A 329 10.86 6.67 27.41
CA GLN A 329 10.21 7.95 27.75
C GLN A 329 9.77 8.76 26.52
N ALA A 330 10.52 8.73 25.41
CA ALA A 330 10.12 9.39 24.16
C ALA A 330 8.85 8.76 23.57
N ILE A 331 8.78 7.42 23.54
CA ILE A 331 7.60 6.68 23.05
C ILE A 331 6.39 6.94 23.97
N CYS A 332 6.56 6.89 25.29
CA CYS A 332 5.48 7.15 26.24
C CYS A 332 4.96 8.60 26.22
N ARG A 333 5.79 9.60 25.88
CA ARG A 333 5.31 10.97 25.64
C ARG A 333 4.45 11.02 24.39
N SER A 334 4.94 10.46 23.28
CA SER A 334 4.20 10.37 22.00
C SER A 334 2.88 9.59 22.07
N TYR A 335 2.61 8.86 23.16
CA TYR A 335 1.33 8.20 23.43
C TYR A 335 0.45 8.91 24.48
N ARG A 336 0.98 9.83 25.30
CA ARG A 336 0.15 10.63 26.22
C ARG A 336 -0.62 11.72 25.48
N ASP A 337 -0.03 12.31 24.44
CA ASP A 337 -0.69 13.31 23.59
C ASP A 337 -1.83 12.72 22.71
N ILE A 338 -2.11 11.42 22.83
CA ILE A 338 -3.17 10.69 22.12
C ILE A 338 -4.43 10.51 23.00
N SER A 339 -4.38 10.85 24.30
CA SER A 339 -5.47 10.62 25.26
C SER A 339 -5.84 11.85 26.09
N CYS A 340 -7.16 12.05 26.25
CA CYS A 340 -7.83 12.98 27.17
C CYS A 340 -7.84 14.49 26.84
N SER A 341 -8.95 14.93 26.25
CA SER A 341 -9.62 16.20 26.62
C SER A 341 -11.14 16.14 26.37
N ALA A 342 -11.80 15.12 26.92
CA ALA A 342 -13.26 15.10 27.04
C ALA A 342 -13.67 15.75 28.38
N SER A 343 -14.00 17.04 28.34
CA SER A 343 -14.48 17.77 29.53
C SER A 343 -15.97 17.52 29.75
N PRO A 344 -16.42 17.17 30.98
CA PRO A 344 -17.85 17.09 31.29
C PRO A 344 -18.45 18.49 31.41
N GLY A 345 -19.67 18.68 30.91
CA GLY A 345 -20.47 19.88 31.17
C GLY A 345 -21.00 19.91 32.62
N PRO A 346 -21.29 21.09 33.18
CA PRO A 346 -21.71 21.23 34.57
C PRO A 346 -23.14 20.72 34.79
N SER A 347 -23.33 19.98 35.89
CA SER A 347 -24.65 19.58 36.38
C SER A 347 -25.26 20.67 37.26
N THR A 348 -26.45 21.18 36.91
CA THR A 348 -27.25 22.07 37.77
C THR A 348 -28.60 21.44 38.10
N SER A 349 -28.74 20.94 39.32
CA SER A 349 -30.02 20.57 39.91
C SER A 349 -30.74 21.80 40.46
N PRO A 350 -32.07 21.85 40.40
CA PRO A 350 -32.89 22.52 41.42
C PRO A 350 -33.64 21.50 42.29
N THR A 351 -33.89 21.87 43.54
CA THR A 351 -34.55 21.03 44.55
C THR A 351 -36.08 21.05 44.44
N SER A 352 -36.71 20.05 45.04
CA SER A 352 -38.17 19.89 45.08
C SER A 352 -38.85 20.85 46.06
N ARG A 353 -40.08 21.28 45.71
CA ARG A 353 -41.15 21.53 46.68
C ARG A 353 -42.48 21.04 46.13
N SER A 354 -43.36 20.62 47.02
CA SER A 354 -44.68 20.05 46.73
C SER A 354 -45.80 20.98 47.17
N THR A 355 -46.92 20.93 46.44
CA THR A 355 -48.26 21.22 46.96
C THR A 355 -49.30 20.52 46.10
N SER A 356 -50.44 20.19 46.70
CA SER A 356 -51.52 19.38 46.13
C SER A 356 -52.76 20.19 45.78
N THR A 357 -53.46 19.86 44.69
CA THR A 357 -54.95 19.73 44.67
C THR A 357 -55.47 19.14 43.35
N SER A 358 -56.66 18.53 43.42
CA SER A 358 -57.54 18.17 42.29
C SER A 358 -58.97 18.59 42.68
N PRO A 359 -59.87 18.92 41.73
CA PRO A 359 -60.86 17.95 41.19
C PRO A 359 -60.84 17.89 39.64
N VAL A 360 -61.32 16.84 38.93
CA VAL A 360 -62.73 16.48 38.61
C VAL A 360 -63.49 17.66 37.94
N VAL A 361 -64.15 17.57 36.78
CA VAL A 361 -64.74 16.44 35.99
C VAL A 361 -64.04 16.32 34.60
N SER A 362 -64.54 15.83 33.43
CA SER A 362 -65.78 15.22 32.88
C SER A 362 -65.48 14.33 31.62
N GLY A 363 -66.51 13.70 31.03
CA GLY A 363 -66.58 13.25 29.63
C GLY A 363 -67.88 13.76 28.98
N PRO A 364 -68.22 13.48 27.69
CA PRO A 364 -68.35 12.12 27.14
C PRO A 364 -67.83 11.95 25.67
N ARG A 365 -68.00 10.84 24.91
CA ARG A 365 -68.01 9.36 25.10
C ARG A 365 -68.58 8.70 23.80
N ARG A 366 -68.09 7.50 23.42
CA ARG A 366 -68.61 6.57 22.34
C ARG A 366 -68.15 6.90 20.90
N ARG A 367 -68.06 5.97 19.91
CA ARG A 367 -68.13 4.48 19.73
C ARG A 367 -67.55 4.19 18.30
N ARG A 368 -67.24 2.99 17.75
CA ARG A 368 -67.07 1.53 18.05
C ARG A 368 -66.26 0.99 16.82
N GLY A 369 -65.55 -0.15 16.74
CA GLY A 369 -65.21 -1.29 17.60
C GLY A 369 -64.08 -2.11 16.93
N SER A 370 -63.41 -3.04 17.64
CA SER A 370 -63.60 -4.52 17.53
C SER A 370 -63.26 -5.17 16.17
N ALA A 371 -62.49 -6.27 16.07
CA ALA A 371 -61.86 -7.09 17.13
C ALA A 371 -60.92 -8.21 16.59
N LEU A 372 -59.79 -8.44 17.30
CA LEU A 372 -59.04 -9.73 17.47
C LEU A 372 -58.53 -10.46 16.17
N THR A 373 -57.62 -11.45 16.20
CA THR A 373 -57.20 -12.41 17.25
C THR A 373 -55.74 -12.93 17.06
N ARG A 374 -54.99 -13.11 18.17
CA ARG A 374 -53.82 -14.04 18.45
C ARG A 374 -52.76 -14.31 17.35
N ALA A 375 -51.44 -14.30 17.56
CA ALA A 375 -50.54 -14.32 18.75
C ALA A 375 -50.45 -15.63 19.57
N ARG A 376 -49.30 -16.34 19.45
CA ARG A 376 -48.56 -17.15 20.47
C ARG A 376 -47.22 -17.61 19.85
N ASN A 377 -46.07 -17.30 20.44
CA ASN A 377 -45.25 -18.10 21.38
C ASN A 377 -44.40 -19.20 20.68
N CYS A 378 -43.19 -19.57 21.15
CA CYS A 378 -42.48 -19.21 22.38
C CYS A 378 -40.95 -19.11 22.18
N ALA A 379 -40.22 -18.70 23.21
CA ALA A 379 -38.75 -18.64 23.23
C ALA A 379 -38.11 -19.92 23.81
N THR A 380 -36.76 -19.96 23.77
CA THR A 380 -35.82 -20.59 24.74
C THR A 380 -34.89 -21.68 24.17
N SER A 381 -33.58 -21.41 24.18
CA SER A 381 -32.54 -22.33 24.71
C SER A 381 -31.16 -21.66 24.74
N ILE A 382 -30.54 -21.58 25.92
CA ILE A 382 -29.11 -21.33 26.15
C ILE A 382 -28.65 -22.33 27.22
N ILE A 383 -27.72 -23.23 26.90
CA ILE A 383 -26.99 -24.05 27.89
C ILE A 383 -25.53 -24.19 27.42
N PRO A 384 -24.53 -23.98 28.29
CA PRO A 384 -23.10 -24.19 27.98
C PRO A 384 -22.47 -25.37 28.75
N MET A 385 -21.55 -26.10 28.10
CA MET A 385 -20.38 -26.78 28.71
C MET A 385 -19.25 -26.81 27.65
N CYS A 386 -17.95 -26.58 27.88
CA CYS A 386 -17.04 -26.65 29.04
C CYS A 386 -16.19 -27.94 29.11
N SER A 387 -14.88 -27.76 28.92
CA SER A 387 -13.75 -28.63 29.28
C SER A 387 -13.65 -30.06 28.73
N THR A 388 -12.65 -30.28 27.86
CA THR A 388 -11.76 -31.45 28.01
C THR A 388 -10.32 -31.05 27.67
N ALA A 389 -9.40 -31.10 28.64
CA ALA A 389 -7.97 -30.92 28.42
C ALA A 389 -7.16 -31.78 29.39
N ARG A 390 -6.05 -32.36 28.90
CA ARG A 390 -5.04 -33.15 29.64
C ARG A 390 -5.56 -34.44 30.32
N ALA A 391 -5.18 -35.60 29.78
CA ALA A 391 -4.16 -36.47 30.40
C ALA A 391 -3.96 -37.81 29.67
N ILE A 392 -2.79 -38.01 29.03
CA ILE A 392 -2.00 -39.26 29.15
C ILE A 392 -0.51 -38.85 29.21
N ARG A 393 0.24 -39.48 30.11
CA ARG A 393 1.71 -39.59 30.14
C ARG A 393 2.06 -41.04 30.55
N SER A 394 3.32 -41.43 30.38
CA SER A 394 3.96 -42.62 30.97
C SER A 394 3.75 -43.99 30.30
N SER A 395 4.54 -44.24 29.25
CA SER A 395 5.41 -45.43 29.14
C SER A 395 6.69 -44.98 28.43
N ARG A 396 7.79 -44.74 29.16
CA ARG A 396 8.80 -45.71 29.63
C ARG A 396 9.72 -46.21 28.52
N ASP A 397 11.00 -46.09 28.81
CA ASP A 397 12.14 -46.58 28.05
C ASP A 397 12.18 -48.11 28.08
N GLU A 398 12.55 -48.73 26.95
CA GLU A 398 13.50 -49.87 26.90
C GLU A 398 13.86 -50.21 25.44
N LYS A 399 15.17 -50.44 25.21
CA LYS A 399 15.84 -50.84 23.95
C LYS A 399 16.02 -49.75 22.88
#